data_AF-A0A2T4MZM6-F1
#
_entry.id   AF-A0A2T4MZM6-F1
#
_cell.length_a   1.000
_cell.length_b   1.000
_cell.length_c   1.000
_cell.angle_alpha   90.00
_cell.angle_beta   90.00
_cell.angle_gamma   90.00
#
_symmetry.space_group_name_H-M   'P 1'
#
loop_
_entity.id
_entity.type
_entity.pdbx_description
1 polymer ?
#
loop_
_entity_poly.entity_id
_entity_poly.type
_entity_poly.pdbx_seq_one_letter_code
_entity_poly.pdbx_strand_id
1 'polypeptide(L)'
;MFRHQVKLPHGYFAKSKNEYSNWRFSWWREAIQNSVDAGATKIELFIKTMDDGKLMLICRDNGSGMSKSTLQDVFLALGETDKGTDKTGGFGYAKVIILFAHDSYTIKTQDNIVTGMGGSYDIDELTEFFNGTEISVVMDVEGSFNESSFRRQLMEFVDSSSFDKNVHLYLDNKELKKPEKSYAYHVDSKIGKISFNDGEPGDSSRLMIRVNGLVMFTHSVYLNEQSSSFYGILDLDKPSVEILTSNRDGLKYEYSQTLNQIVSVLSQERSSLKCKDLIDVTFNRMYDYEYERSLSSSRQLSGGSAYAGSLSEVGIKGMPLHGQNPDFSGNPFQKFKARADALVDQVALRFGKIDQSQYPNNFKVKTHEMNAENPKKKYFEIIRLLELKRVQKLAWTWFFIIEEILKTEWAETHSIKWVKNRATRFDMPINIGFIFSDEANGLKVRDKDGYHILINVASLDDDYDFEDILDIATHEVTHLAVSNHSEGFCSEEMALRKSLRKRIKARQLERLCLEKVREIF
;
A
#
# COMPACT_ATOMS: atom_id res chain seq x y z
N MET A 1 -7.97 15.20 -62.27
CA MET A 1 -7.08 14.54 -61.29
C MET A 1 -7.93 14.21 -60.07
N PHE A 2 -8.27 12.94 -59.85
CA PHE A 2 -9.08 12.55 -58.69
C PHE A 2 -8.16 12.48 -57.46
N ARG A 3 -8.30 13.44 -56.54
CA ARG A 3 -7.67 13.36 -55.21
C ARG A 3 -8.45 12.33 -54.39
N HIS A 4 -7.78 11.24 -54.03
CA HIS A 4 -8.31 10.27 -53.08
C HIS A 4 -7.78 10.60 -51.68
N GLN A 5 -8.66 10.60 -50.68
CA GLN A 5 -8.31 10.73 -49.27
C GLN A 5 -8.41 9.37 -48.58
N VAL A 6 -7.55 9.13 -47.58
CA VAL A 6 -7.61 7.94 -46.73
C VAL A 6 -8.92 7.99 -45.93
N LYS A 7 -9.73 6.92 -46.03
CA LYS A 7 -10.97 6.78 -45.25
C LYS A 7 -10.69 6.03 -43.95
N LEU A 8 -11.08 6.62 -42.82
CA LEU A 8 -11.09 5.95 -41.53
C LEU A 8 -12.53 5.44 -41.25
N PRO A 9 -12.75 4.11 -41.19
CA PRO A 9 -14.08 3.57 -40.91
C PRO A 9 -14.51 3.87 -39.47
N HIS A 10 -15.81 3.89 -39.19
CA HIS A 10 -16.33 4.15 -37.84
C HIS A 10 -15.71 3.23 -36.77
N GLY A 11 -15.53 1.94 -37.08
CA GLY A 11 -14.88 0.97 -36.19
C GLY A 11 -13.42 1.27 -35.83
N TYR A 12 -12.72 2.15 -36.57
CA TYR A 12 -11.41 2.66 -36.16
C TYR A 12 -11.55 3.57 -34.93
N PHE A 13 -12.50 4.50 -34.95
CA PHE A 13 -12.72 5.44 -33.85
C PHE A 13 -13.26 4.75 -32.60
N ALA A 14 -14.12 3.74 -32.75
CA ALA A 14 -14.63 2.97 -31.62
C ALA A 14 -13.51 2.30 -30.81
N LYS A 15 -12.43 1.86 -31.47
CA LYS A 15 -11.27 1.22 -30.81
C LYS A 15 -10.43 2.18 -29.96
N SER A 16 -10.51 3.49 -30.18
CA SER A 16 -9.77 4.48 -29.39
C SER A 16 -10.16 4.45 -27.91
N LYS A 17 -11.36 3.97 -27.56
CA LYS A 17 -11.78 3.71 -26.17
C LYS A 17 -10.80 2.81 -25.42
N ASN A 18 -10.11 1.90 -26.12
CA ASN A 18 -9.12 0.99 -25.54
C ASN A 18 -7.79 1.68 -25.19
N GLU A 19 -7.55 2.89 -25.70
CA GLU A 19 -6.35 3.66 -25.37
C GLU A 19 -6.48 4.41 -24.04
N TYR A 20 -7.67 4.41 -23.43
CA TYR A 20 -7.92 4.97 -22.12
C TYR A 20 -8.13 3.84 -21.12
N SER A 21 -7.48 3.92 -19.96
CA SER A 21 -7.73 3.02 -18.83
C SER A 21 -9.19 3.09 -18.38
N ASN A 22 -9.80 4.27 -18.48
CA ASN A 22 -11.20 4.51 -18.15
C ASN A 22 -11.80 5.60 -19.03
N TRP A 23 -12.15 5.22 -20.27
CA TRP A 23 -12.69 6.16 -21.26
C TRP A 23 -13.96 6.90 -20.82
N ARG A 24 -14.76 6.34 -19.90
CA ARG A 24 -15.97 6.98 -19.34
C ARG A 24 -15.62 8.20 -18.50
N PHE A 25 -14.56 8.08 -17.69
CA PHE A 25 -14.01 9.21 -16.95
C PHE A 25 -13.43 10.25 -17.92
N SER A 26 -12.68 9.78 -18.93
CA SER A 26 -12.07 10.65 -19.94
C SER A 26 -13.11 11.45 -20.73
N TRP A 27 -14.29 10.88 -21.03
CA TRP A 27 -15.37 11.61 -21.70
C TRP A 27 -15.82 12.83 -20.90
N TRP A 28 -16.12 12.66 -19.60
CA TRP A 28 -16.50 13.78 -18.72
C TRP A 28 -15.36 14.80 -18.59
N ARG A 29 -14.13 14.33 -18.39
CA ARG A 29 -12.94 15.18 -18.29
C ARG A 29 -12.80 16.08 -19.51
N GLU A 30 -12.78 15.52 -20.71
CA GLU A 30 -12.57 16.29 -21.94
C GLU A 30 -13.75 17.22 -22.27
N ALA A 31 -15.00 16.76 -22.07
CA ALA A 31 -16.18 17.59 -22.31
C ALA A 31 -16.22 18.81 -21.38
N ILE A 32 -16.07 18.59 -20.07
CA ILE A 32 -16.08 19.67 -19.07
C ILE A 32 -14.89 20.60 -19.26
N GLN A 33 -13.70 20.06 -19.54
CA GLN A 33 -12.52 20.89 -19.79
C GLN A 33 -12.72 21.80 -21.00
N ASN A 34 -13.33 21.31 -22.09
CA ASN A 34 -13.64 22.15 -23.25
C ASN A 34 -14.61 23.29 -22.90
N SER A 35 -15.63 23.01 -22.09
CA SER A 35 -16.56 24.04 -21.60
C SER A 35 -15.85 25.09 -20.73
N VAL A 36 -14.96 24.66 -19.81
CA VAL A 36 -14.15 25.58 -18.99
C VAL A 36 -13.21 26.43 -19.85
N ASP A 37 -12.54 25.82 -20.83
CA ASP A 37 -11.65 26.52 -21.76
C ASP A 37 -12.40 27.53 -22.65
N ALA A 38 -13.70 27.31 -22.89
CA ALA A 38 -14.61 28.23 -23.58
C ALA A 38 -15.18 29.33 -22.66
N GLY A 39 -14.76 29.38 -21.39
CA GLY A 39 -15.18 30.38 -20.41
C GLY A 39 -16.56 30.13 -19.80
N ALA A 40 -17.09 28.91 -19.87
CA ALA A 40 -18.39 28.59 -19.29
C ALA A 40 -18.40 28.73 -17.77
N THR A 41 -19.45 29.37 -17.23
CA THR A 41 -19.73 29.46 -15.79
C THR A 41 -20.81 28.47 -15.35
N LYS A 42 -21.58 27.95 -16.30
CA LYS A 42 -22.64 26.96 -16.08
C LYS A 42 -22.46 25.81 -17.06
N ILE A 43 -22.34 24.59 -16.52
CA ILE A 43 -22.21 23.35 -17.30
C ILE A 43 -23.30 22.38 -16.83
N GLU A 44 -24.16 21.97 -17.75
CA GLU A 44 -25.28 21.06 -17.54
C GLU A 44 -24.98 19.71 -18.19
N LEU A 45 -25.02 18.66 -17.37
CA LEU A 45 -24.70 17.30 -17.74
C LEU A 45 -25.96 16.44 -17.61
N PHE A 46 -26.21 15.59 -18.60
CA PHE A 46 -27.35 14.68 -18.58
C PHE A 46 -26.94 13.28 -18.98
N ILE A 47 -27.58 12.30 -18.36
CA ILE A 47 -27.48 10.89 -18.74
C ILE A 47 -28.90 10.39 -18.97
N LYS A 48 -29.21 9.97 -20.19
CA LYS A 48 -30.54 9.50 -20.57
C LYS A 48 -30.46 8.09 -21.11
N THR A 49 -31.33 7.21 -20.59
CA THR A 49 -31.57 5.91 -21.21
C THR A 49 -32.62 6.10 -22.31
N MET A 50 -32.31 5.63 -23.52
CA MET A 50 -33.18 5.70 -24.69
C MET A 50 -34.10 4.47 -24.76
N ASP A 51 -35.20 4.58 -25.51
CA ASP A 51 -36.21 3.52 -25.64
C ASP A 51 -35.65 2.22 -26.24
N ASP A 52 -34.60 2.31 -27.05
CA ASP A 52 -33.88 1.18 -27.66
C ASP A 52 -32.81 0.56 -26.74
N GLY A 53 -32.72 1.02 -25.49
CA GLY A 53 -31.75 0.54 -24.50
C GLY A 53 -30.37 1.19 -24.60
N LYS A 54 -30.16 2.12 -25.55
CA LYS A 54 -28.92 2.90 -25.65
C LYS A 54 -28.85 3.98 -24.59
N LEU A 55 -27.65 4.51 -24.40
CA LEU A 55 -27.42 5.62 -23.48
C LEU A 55 -26.98 6.87 -24.23
N MET A 56 -27.61 7.98 -23.91
CA MET A 56 -27.27 9.30 -24.40
C MET A 56 -26.61 10.12 -23.30
N LEU A 57 -25.39 10.58 -23.55
CA LEU A 57 -24.70 11.57 -22.72
C LEU A 57 -24.82 12.94 -23.35
N ILE A 58 -25.05 13.95 -22.53
CA ILE A 58 -25.13 15.34 -22.97
C ILE A 58 -24.26 16.20 -22.05
N CYS A 59 -23.43 17.05 -22.65
CA CYS A 59 -22.72 18.14 -21.98
C CYS A 59 -23.11 19.45 -22.67
N ARG A 60 -23.74 20.34 -21.91
CA ARG A 60 -24.18 21.65 -22.37
C ARG A 60 -23.52 22.73 -21.54
N ASP A 61 -23.03 23.78 -22.18
CA ASP A 61 -22.41 24.92 -21.51
C ASP A 61 -22.87 26.26 -22.06
N ASN A 62 -22.59 27.32 -21.31
CA ASN A 62 -22.85 28.72 -21.68
C ASN A 62 -21.58 29.49 -22.08
N GLY A 63 -20.56 28.80 -22.61
CA GLY A 63 -19.31 29.41 -23.05
C GLY A 63 -19.45 30.21 -24.35
N SER A 64 -18.33 30.53 -24.99
CA SER A 64 -18.30 31.35 -26.22
C SER A 64 -18.98 30.72 -27.44
N GLY A 65 -19.23 29.41 -27.43
CA GLY A 65 -19.64 28.66 -28.61
C GLY A 65 -18.56 28.63 -29.70
N MET A 66 -18.93 28.11 -30.87
CA MET A 66 -18.06 28.00 -32.04
C MET A 66 -18.79 28.48 -33.30
N SER A 67 -18.09 29.22 -34.15
CA SER A 67 -18.58 29.54 -35.50
C SER A 67 -18.45 28.32 -36.42
N LYS A 68 -19.07 28.39 -37.60
CA LYS A 68 -18.95 27.34 -38.63
C LYS A 68 -17.50 27.06 -39.01
N SER A 69 -16.67 28.10 -39.17
CA SER A 69 -15.25 27.93 -39.49
C SER A 69 -14.48 27.29 -38.33
N THR A 70 -14.73 27.72 -37.08
CA THR A 70 -14.12 27.08 -35.91
C THR A 70 -14.51 25.60 -35.80
N LEU A 71 -15.76 25.24 -36.09
CA LEU A 71 -16.21 23.85 -36.13
C LEU A 71 -15.42 23.04 -37.16
N GLN A 72 -15.32 23.53 -38.40
CA GLN A 72 -14.72 22.78 -39.51
C GLN A 72 -13.20 22.74 -39.44
N ASP A 73 -12.57 23.89 -39.22
CA ASP A 73 -11.12 24.08 -39.37
C ASP A 73 -10.35 23.71 -38.09
N VAL A 74 -11.01 23.75 -36.92
CA VAL A 74 -10.37 23.48 -35.63
C VAL A 74 -10.99 22.30 -34.91
N PHE A 75 -12.30 22.33 -34.63
CA PHE A 75 -12.91 21.35 -33.74
C PHE A 75 -13.04 19.97 -34.38
N LEU A 76 -13.48 19.87 -35.63
CA LEU A 76 -13.69 18.62 -36.35
C LEU A 76 -12.47 18.18 -37.18
N ALA A 77 -11.46 19.05 -37.35
CA ALA A 77 -10.21 18.72 -38.03
C ALA A 77 -9.25 17.92 -37.13
N LEU A 78 -8.97 16.64 -37.45
CA LEU A 78 -8.03 15.82 -36.67
C LEU A 78 -6.60 16.37 -36.76
N GLY A 79 -5.91 16.49 -35.62
CA GLY A 79 -4.53 16.98 -35.53
C GLY A 79 -4.36 18.50 -35.40
N GLU A 80 -5.40 19.28 -35.68
CA GLU A 80 -5.40 20.73 -35.51
C GLU A 80 -5.84 21.16 -34.10
N THR A 81 -5.21 22.22 -33.59
CA THR A 81 -5.48 22.81 -32.27
C THR A 81 -5.18 24.31 -32.30
N ASP A 82 -6.17 25.12 -31.93
CA ASP A 82 -6.07 26.58 -31.87
C ASP A 82 -5.61 27.10 -30.49
N LYS A 83 -5.06 26.22 -29.65
CA LYS A 83 -4.69 26.54 -28.26
C LYS A 83 -3.16 26.61 -28.10
N GLY A 84 -2.67 27.76 -27.60
CA GLY A 84 -1.28 27.97 -27.21
C GLY A 84 -0.85 27.12 -26.01
N THR A 85 0.45 27.07 -25.74
CA THR A 85 1.13 26.16 -24.78
C THR A 85 0.64 26.23 -23.33
N ASP A 86 -0.03 27.33 -22.94
CA ASP A 86 -0.45 27.59 -21.54
C ASP A 86 -1.88 27.12 -21.21
N LYS A 87 -2.66 26.66 -22.20
CA LYS A 87 -3.98 26.07 -21.95
C LYS A 87 -3.89 24.56 -21.79
N THR A 88 -4.72 23.98 -20.92
CA THR A 88 -4.73 22.54 -20.64
C THR A 88 -5.14 21.69 -21.87
N GLY A 89 -5.62 22.28 -22.98
CA GLY A 89 -6.00 21.66 -24.26
C GLY A 89 -4.90 21.77 -25.34
N GLY A 90 -4.49 20.69 -26.03
CA GLY A 90 -3.43 20.81 -27.05
C GLY A 90 -3.01 19.60 -27.91
N PHE A 91 -3.68 18.43 -27.81
CA PHE A 91 -3.26 17.22 -28.55
C PHE A 91 -4.13 16.86 -29.76
N GLY A 92 -5.26 17.54 -29.99
CA GLY A 92 -6.18 17.23 -31.09
C GLY A 92 -6.86 15.86 -31.03
N TYR A 93 -6.55 15.02 -30.03
CA TYR A 93 -7.02 13.64 -29.88
C TYR A 93 -8.37 13.53 -29.15
N ALA A 94 -8.67 14.50 -28.26
CA ALA A 94 -9.87 14.46 -27.42
C ALA A 94 -11.18 14.30 -28.19
N LYS A 95 -11.29 14.93 -29.38
CA LYS A 95 -12.47 14.86 -30.26
C LYS A 95 -12.86 13.42 -30.65
N VAL A 96 -11.88 12.52 -30.70
CA VAL A 96 -12.13 11.11 -30.97
C VAL A 96 -12.99 10.49 -29.86
N ILE A 97 -12.61 10.71 -28.60
CA ILE A 97 -13.35 10.10 -27.47
C ILE A 97 -14.62 10.84 -27.12
N ILE A 98 -14.71 12.16 -27.35
CA ILE A 98 -15.94 12.92 -27.04
C ILE A 98 -17.01 12.85 -28.14
N LEU A 99 -16.67 12.42 -29.36
CA LEU A 99 -17.59 12.36 -30.51
C LEU A 99 -17.47 11.06 -31.32
N PHE A 100 -16.33 10.86 -31.99
CA PHE A 100 -16.24 9.91 -33.11
C PHE A 100 -16.30 8.44 -32.70
N ALA A 101 -15.97 8.12 -31.44
CA ALA A 101 -15.96 6.77 -30.91
C ALA A 101 -17.34 6.21 -30.55
N HIS A 102 -18.40 6.99 -30.73
CA HIS A 102 -19.78 6.63 -30.36
C HIS A 102 -20.66 6.42 -31.59
N ASP A 103 -21.77 5.70 -31.42
CA ASP A 103 -22.68 5.32 -32.49
C ASP A 103 -23.16 6.52 -33.29
N SER A 104 -23.43 7.63 -32.60
CA SER A 104 -23.70 8.92 -33.22
C SER A 104 -23.43 10.06 -32.25
N TYR A 105 -23.29 11.27 -32.80
CA TYR A 105 -23.15 12.48 -32.03
C TYR A 105 -23.91 13.65 -32.65
N THR A 106 -24.23 14.64 -31.83
CA THR A 106 -24.77 15.93 -32.27
C THR A 106 -24.10 17.06 -31.51
N ILE A 107 -23.77 18.13 -32.23
CA ILE A 107 -23.23 19.37 -31.66
C ILE A 107 -24.20 20.50 -32.00
N LYS A 108 -24.62 21.31 -31.02
CA LYS A 108 -25.34 22.57 -31.25
C LYS A 108 -24.51 23.71 -30.69
N THR A 109 -24.29 24.75 -31.50
CA THR A 109 -23.53 25.92 -31.06
C THR A 109 -23.76 27.10 -31.99
N GLN A 110 -24.03 28.28 -31.43
CA GLN A 110 -24.40 29.47 -32.20
C GLN A 110 -25.52 29.12 -33.18
N ASP A 111 -25.35 29.40 -34.47
CA ASP A 111 -26.32 29.10 -35.52
C ASP A 111 -26.11 27.73 -36.17
N ASN A 112 -25.32 26.83 -35.59
CA ASN A 112 -24.91 25.57 -36.24
C ASN A 112 -25.42 24.34 -35.49
N ILE A 113 -25.88 23.35 -36.26
CA ILE A 113 -26.09 21.98 -35.79
C ILE A 113 -25.25 21.00 -36.62
N VAL A 114 -24.48 20.17 -35.95
CA VAL A 114 -23.71 19.09 -36.57
C VAL A 114 -24.34 17.78 -36.17
N THR A 115 -24.60 16.90 -37.13
CA THR A 115 -24.98 15.50 -36.87
C THR A 115 -23.95 14.59 -37.51
N GLY A 116 -23.49 13.56 -36.80
CA GLY A 116 -22.42 12.72 -37.32
C GLY A 116 -22.28 11.35 -36.68
N MET A 117 -21.44 10.53 -37.33
CA MET A 117 -21.09 9.17 -36.96
C MET A 117 -19.65 8.90 -37.40
N GLY A 118 -18.78 8.49 -36.47
CA GLY A 118 -17.36 8.32 -36.79
C GLY A 118 -16.74 9.63 -37.29
N GLY A 119 -16.03 9.58 -38.42
CA GLY A 119 -15.45 10.77 -39.05
C GLY A 119 -16.36 11.48 -40.06
N SER A 120 -17.61 11.03 -40.23
CA SER A 120 -18.56 11.59 -41.19
C SER A 120 -19.60 12.43 -40.47
N TYR A 121 -19.91 13.63 -41.00
CA TYR A 121 -20.87 14.55 -40.43
C TYR A 121 -21.48 15.47 -41.48
N ASP A 122 -22.67 15.97 -41.16
CA ASP A 122 -23.36 17.05 -41.86
C ASP A 122 -23.44 18.27 -40.93
N ILE A 123 -23.40 19.48 -41.51
CA ILE A 123 -23.56 20.75 -40.79
C ILE A 123 -24.72 21.52 -41.42
N ASP A 124 -25.75 21.75 -40.60
CA ASP A 124 -26.92 22.56 -40.96
C ASP A 124 -26.99 23.81 -40.07
N GLU A 125 -27.86 24.74 -40.45
CA GLU A 125 -28.15 25.96 -39.70
C GLU A 125 -29.28 25.71 -38.69
N LEU A 126 -29.12 26.19 -37.47
CA LEU A 126 -30.17 26.15 -36.45
C LEU A 126 -31.23 27.22 -36.73
N THR A 127 -32.48 26.91 -36.38
CA THR A 127 -33.57 27.88 -36.46
C THR A 127 -33.49 28.96 -35.38
N GLU A 128 -32.82 28.67 -34.26
CA GLU A 128 -32.65 29.56 -33.12
C GLU A 128 -31.18 29.54 -32.68
N PHE A 129 -30.63 30.72 -32.41
CA PHE A 129 -29.26 30.87 -31.93
C PHE A 129 -29.05 30.15 -30.59
N PHE A 130 -28.05 29.27 -30.53
CA PHE A 130 -27.67 28.55 -29.33
C PHE A 130 -26.51 29.25 -28.60
N ASN A 131 -26.78 29.81 -27.42
CA ASN A 131 -25.77 30.46 -26.59
C ASN A 131 -24.90 29.43 -25.85
N GLY A 132 -23.70 29.17 -26.38
CA GLY A 132 -22.73 28.21 -25.86
C GLY A 132 -22.57 26.98 -26.76
N THR A 133 -22.33 25.81 -26.15
CA THR A 133 -22.18 24.54 -26.87
C THR A 133 -22.95 23.42 -26.18
N GLU A 134 -23.67 22.61 -26.94
CA GLU A 134 -24.20 21.32 -26.51
C GLU A 134 -23.54 20.22 -27.33
N ILE A 135 -22.89 19.26 -26.66
CA ILE A 135 -22.42 18.02 -27.24
C ILE A 135 -23.30 16.90 -26.69
N SER A 136 -23.83 16.08 -27.59
CA SER A 136 -24.56 14.86 -27.25
C SER A 136 -24.02 13.68 -28.02
N VAL A 137 -23.93 12.53 -27.36
CA VAL A 137 -23.47 11.27 -27.97
C VAL A 137 -24.40 10.15 -27.58
N VAL A 138 -24.68 9.25 -28.53
CA VAL A 138 -25.44 8.02 -28.32
C VAL A 138 -24.48 6.85 -28.40
N MET A 139 -24.57 5.94 -27.44
CA MET A 139 -23.70 4.77 -27.37
C MET A 139 -24.42 3.52 -26.88
N ASP A 140 -23.93 2.38 -27.35
CA ASP A 140 -24.31 1.07 -26.83
C ASP A 140 -23.84 0.85 -25.39
N VAL A 141 -24.64 0.07 -24.66
CA VAL A 141 -24.54 -0.18 -23.22
C VAL A 141 -24.26 -1.67 -23.04
N GLU A 142 -23.00 -2.07 -22.98
CA GLU A 142 -22.62 -3.49 -22.83
C GLU A 142 -22.05 -3.81 -21.44
N GLY A 143 -22.47 -4.93 -20.86
CA GLY A 143 -21.90 -5.47 -19.61
C GLY A 143 -22.00 -4.52 -18.41
N SER A 144 -20.86 -4.18 -17.81
CA SER A 144 -20.80 -3.30 -16.61
C SER A 144 -20.87 -1.79 -16.94
N PHE A 145 -20.97 -1.44 -18.23
CA PHE A 145 -21.10 -0.07 -18.69
C PHE A 145 -22.57 0.30 -18.65
N ASN A 146 -23.02 0.99 -17.61
CA ASN A 146 -24.41 1.47 -17.47
C ASN A 146 -24.43 2.91 -16.93
N GLU A 147 -25.62 3.50 -16.83
CA GLU A 147 -25.84 4.85 -16.29
C GLU A 147 -25.14 5.06 -14.93
N SER A 148 -25.33 4.15 -13.98
CA SER A 148 -24.72 4.24 -12.65
C SER A 148 -23.20 4.32 -12.72
N SER A 149 -22.60 3.62 -13.68
CA SER A 149 -21.17 3.64 -13.89
C SER A 149 -20.67 5.00 -14.39
N PHE A 150 -21.38 5.68 -15.29
CA PHE A 150 -21.05 7.04 -15.75
C PHE A 150 -21.23 8.08 -14.65
N ARG A 151 -22.31 7.96 -13.87
CA ARG A 151 -22.54 8.80 -12.69
C ARG A 151 -21.37 8.70 -11.72
N ARG A 152 -20.91 7.48 -11.42
CA ARG A 152 -19.76 7.27 -10.53
C ARG A 152 -18.50 7.96 -11.04
N GLN A 153 -18.20 7.86 -12.34
CA GLN A 153 -17.01 8.50 -12.92
C GLN A 153 -17.09 10.03 -12.89
N LEU A 154 -18.28 10.59 -13.14
CA LEU A 154 -18.49 12.04 -13.02
C LEU A 154 -18.30 12.52 -11.58
N MET A 155 -18.84 11.79 -10.60
CA MET A 155 -18.65 12.14 -9.18
C MET A 155 -17.18 12.06 -8.78
N GLU A 156 -16.44 11.02 -9.22
CA GLU A 156 -15.00 10.92 -8.96
C GLU A 156 -14.21 12.10 -9.56
N PHE A 157 -14.57 12.52 -10.78
CA PHE A 157 -14.00 13.69 -11.44
C PHE A 157 -14.26 14.99 -10.66
N VAL A 158 -15.50 15.21 -10.22
CA VAL A 158 -15.89 16.41 -9.46
C VAL A 158 -15.23 16.43 -8.08
N ASP A 159 -15.24 15.29 -7.37
CA ASP A 159 -14.68 15.15 -6.03
C ASP A 159 -13.16 15.34 -5.99
N SER A 160 -12.49 15.12 -7.11
CA SER A 160 -11.02 15.19 -7.21
C SER A 160 -10.54 16.48 -7.88
N SER A 161 -11.43 17.25 -8.50
CA SER A 161 -11.10 18.51 -9.16
C SER A 161 -11.31 19.74 -8.27
N SER A 162 -10.66 20.83 -8.65
CA SER A 162 -10.70 22.17 -8.06
C SER A 162 -10.89 23.21 -9.18
N PHE A 163 -12.11 23.29 -9.72
CA PHE A 163 -12.45 24.35 -10.67
C PHE A 163 -12.51 25.72 -10.00
N ASP A 164 -12.42 26.76 -10.82
CA ASP A 164 -12.78 28.14 -10.42
C ASP A 164 -14.15 28.15 -9.71
N LYS A 165 -14.28 29.01 -8.70
CA LYS A 165 -15.49 29.14 -7.89
C LYS A 165 -16.70 29.60 -8.69
N ASN A 166 -16.47 30.23 -9.85
CA ASN A 166 -17.52 30.70 -10.74
C ASN A 166 -18.05 29.63 -11.72
N VAL A 167 -17.48 28.42 -11.71
CA VAL A 167 -17.92 27.31 -12.56
C VAL A 167 -18.80 26.36 -11.76
N HIS A 168 -20.07 26.27 -12.18
CA HIS A 168 -21.11 25.44 -11.58
C HIS A 168 -21.48 24.28 -12.50
N LEU A 169 -21.42 23.06 -11.96
CA LEU A 169 -21.79 21.84 -12.66
C LEU A 169 -23.15 21.33 -12.18
N TYR A 170 -23.99 20.90 -13.11
CA TYR A 170 -25.31 20.34 -12.83
C TYR A 170 -25.40 18.95 -13.47
N LEU A 171 -25.87 17.96 -12.72
CA LEU A 171 -26.24 16.64 -13.24
C LEU A 171 -27.75 16.49 -13.13
N ASP A 172 -28.43 16.29 -14.26
CA ASP A 172 -29.90 16.18 -14.33
C ASP A 172 -30.60 17.33 -13.59
N ASN A 173 -30.14 18.56 -13.86
CA ASN A 173 -30.61 19.81 -13.25
C ASN A 173 -30.29 19.98 -11.76
N LYS A 174 -29.55 19.06 -11.13
CA LYS A 174 -29.11 19.18 -9.75
C LYS A 174 -27.66 19.64 -9.68
N GLU A 175 -27.40 20.73 -8.96
CA GLU A 175 -26.04 21.22 -8.77
C GLU A 175 -25.19 20.18 -8.02
N LEU A 176 -24.01 19.89 -8.58
CA LEU A 176 -23.03 19.01 -7.97
C LEU A 176 -22.22 19.81 -6.94
N LYS A 177 -22.46 19.53 -5.66
CA LYS A 177 -21.73 20.18 -4.57
C LYS A 177 -20.34 19.59 -4.45
N LYS A 178 -19.33 20.47 -4.38
CA LYS A 178 -17.94 20.08 -4.15
C LYS A 178 -17.76 19.72 -2.66
N PRO A 179 -17.18 18.56 -2.33
CA PRO A 179 -16.77 18.29 -0.96
C PRO A 179 -15.57 19.18 -0.59
N GLU A 180 -15.61 19.79 0.59
CA GLU A 180 -14.41 20.39 1.18
C GLU A 180 -13.48 19.28 1.65
N LYS A 181 -12.42 19.01 0.88
CA LYS A 181 -11.37 18.07 1.27
C LYS A 181 -10.24 18.82 1.95
N SER A 182 -9.92 18.39 3.17
CA SER A 182 -8.71 18.80 3.87
C SER A 182 -7.69 17.66 3.87
N TYR A 183 -6.44 18.01 3.64
CA TYR A 183 -5.31 17.08 3.70
C TYR A 183 -4.46 17.42 4.91
N ALA A 184 -4.04 16.40 5.66
CA ALA A 184 -3.22 16.55 6.85
C ALA A 184 -1.75 16.82 6.50
N TYR A 185 -1.31 16.33 5.34
CA TYR A 185 0.07 16.39 4.89
C TYR A 185 0.19 17.14 3.56
N HIS A 186 1.24 17.94 3.45
CA HIS A 186 1.58 18.72 2.28
C HIS A 186 3.09 18.65 2.05
N VAL A 187 3.50 18.35 0.82
CA VAL A 187 4.91 18.16 0.44
C VAL A 187 5.13 18.71 -0.95
N ASP A 188 6.22 19.45 -1.17
CA ASP A 188 6.65 19.78 -2.54
C ASP A 188 7.52 18.65 -3.11
N SER A 189 7.33 18.36 -4.39
CA SER A 189 8.13 17.39 -5.14
C SER A 189 8.64 17.99 -6.43
N LYS A 190 9.53 17.29 -7.13
CA LYS A 190 10.09 17.72 -8.42
C LYS A 190 9.08 17.89 -9.57
N ILE A 191 7.87 17.36 -9.41
CA ILE A 191 6.84 17.34 -10.45
C ILE A 191 5.55 18.02 -10.02
N GLY A 192 5.54 18.64 -8.84
CA GLY A 192 4.35 19.28 -8.29
C GLY A 192 4.17 19.12 -6.79
N LYS A 193 3.04 19.64 -6.30
CA LYS A 193 2.68 19.66 -4.88
C LYS A 193 1.78 18.48 -4.53
N ILE A 194 2.14 17.76 -3.47
CA ILE A 194 1.40 16.59 -2.99
C ILE A 194 0.65 16.97 -1.73
N SER A 195 -0.66 16.74 -1.70
CA SER A 195 -1.46 16.86 -0.50
C SER A 195 -2.18 15.54 -0.23
N PHE A 196 -2.02 14.96 0.95
CA PHE A 196 -2.54 13.61 1.22
C PHE A 196 -2.96 13.41 2.67
N ASN A 197 -3.70 12.32 2.88
CA ASN A 197 -4.09 11.77 4.18
C ASN A 197 -3.67 10.30 4.25
N ASP A 198 -3.62 9.77 5.46
CA ASP A 198 -3.46 8.34 5.67
C ASP A 198 -4.70 7.58 5.16
N GLY A 199 -4.48 6.47 4.48
CA GLY A 199 -5.55 5.61 3.99
C GLY A 199 -6.03 4.64 5.06
N GLU A 200 -7.26 4.14 4.86
CA GLU A 200 -7.75 2.98 5.58
C GLU A 200 -7.05 1.69 5.07
N PRO A 201 -6.95 0.64 5.89
CA PRO A 201 -6.42 -0.65 5.45
C PRO A 201 -7.19 -1.15 4.22
N GLY A 202 -6.51 -1.40 3.09
CA GLY A 202 -7.15 -1.75 1.82
C GLY A 202 -6.30 -1.45 0.59
N ASP A 203 -5.29 -2.31 0.40
CA ASP A 203 -4.51 -2.70 -0.79
C ASP A 203 -3.83 -1.66 -1.69
N SER A 204 -4.17 -0.37 -1.68
CA SER A 204 -3.52 0.58 -2.60
C SER A 204 -3.35 1.98 -2.04
N SER A 205 -2.17 2.57 -2.25
CA SER A 205 -2.00 4.02 -2.18
C SER A 205 -2.50 4.66 -3.46
N ARG A 206 -3.21 5.77 -3.36
CA ARG A 206 -3.83 6.46 -4.51
C ARG A 206 -3.50 7.94 -4.53
N LEU A 207 -3.07 8.44 -5.69
CA LEU A 207 -2.92 9.87 -5.95
C LEU A 207 -3.74 10.27 -7.16
N MET A 208 -4.63 11.23 -6.97
CA MET A 208 -5.33 11.89 -8.07
C MET A 208 -4.41 12.96 -8.66
N ILE A 209 -4.05 12.79 -9.92
CA ILE A 209 -3.08 13.65 -10.61
C ILE A 209 -3.83 14.80 -11.26
N ARG A 210 -3.45 16.05 -10.96
CA ARG A 210 -4.17 17.24 -11.40
C ARG A 210 -3.27 18.19 -12.19
N VAL A 211 -3.87 18.90 -13.13
CA VAL A 211 -3.27 20.04 -13.84
C VAL A 211 -4.24 21.20 -13.75
N ASN A 212 -3.78 22.35 -13.27
CA ASN A 212 -4.60 23.56 -13.10
C ASN A 212 -5.92 23.28 -12.35
N GLY A 213 -5.85 22.44 -11.32
CA GLY A 213 -7.00 22.03 -10.51
C GLY A 213 -7.88 20.94 -11.12
N LEU A 214 -7.75 20.59 -12.40
CA LEU A 214 -8.55 19.52 -13.02
C LEU A 214 -7.87 18.16 -12.85
N VAL A 215 -8.61 17.15 -12.39
CA VAL A 215 -8.07 15.78 -12.32
C VAL A 215 -7.92 15.19 -13.73
N MET A 216 -6.74 14.61 -13.98
CA MET A 216 -6.38 14.00 -15.25
C MET A 216 -6.58 12.49 -15.18
N PHE A 217 -6.02 11.83 -14.17
CA PHE A 217 -6.15 10.40 -13.94
C PHE A 217 -5.80 10.05 -12.48
N THR A 218 -6.09 8.81 -12.09
CA THR A 218 -5.75 8.29 -10.76
C THR A 218 -4.55 7.34 -10.87
N HIS A 219 -3.46 7.67 -10.16
CA HIS A 219 -2.32 6.77 -10.02
C HIS A 219 -2.50 5.90 -8.78
N SER A 220 -2.55 4.58 -8.96
CA SER A 220 -2.68 3.63 -7.84
C SER A 220 -1.44 2.75 -7.77
N VAL A 221 -0.89 2.59 -6.58
CA VAL A 221 0.18 1.63 -6.31
C VAL A 221 -0.35 0.59 -5.34
N TYR A 222 -0.46 -0.64 -5.80
CA TYR A 222 -0.82 -1.77 -4.95
C TYR A 222 0.31 -2.05 -3.98
N LEU A 223 -0.05 -2.19 -2.73
CA LEU A 223 0.85 -2.37 -1.62
C LEU A 223 0.72 -3.80 -1.09
N ASN A 224 1.83 -4.39 -0.68
CA ASN A 224 1.80 -5.67 0.02
C ASN A 224 1.02 -5.50 1.35
N GLU A 225 0.37 -6.54 1.85
CA GLU A 225 -0.54 -6.55 3.02
C GLU A 225 0.01 -5.86 4.28
N GLN A 226 1.34 -5.73 4.40
CA GLN A 226 2.02 -5.13 5.55
C GLN A 226 2.25 -3.61 5.43
N SER A 227 2.02 -3.02 4.26
CA SER A 227 2.35 -1.61 3.98
C SER A 227 1.23 -0.65 4.38
N SER A 228 1.59 0.62 4.61
CA SER A 228 0.62 1.69 4.86
C SER A 228 0.13 2.31 3.56
N SER A 229 -1.19 2.40 3.40
CA SER A 229 -1.84 3.11 2.30
C SER A 229 -1.97 4.59 2.61
N PHE A 230 -2.01 5.40 1.57
CA PHE A 230 -2.38 6.81 1.64
C PHE A 230 -3.26 7.19 0.45
N TYR A 231 -4.04 8.26 0.61
CA TYR A 231 -4.81 8.83 -0.49
C TYR A 231 -4.61 10.34 -0.56
N GLY A 232 -4.54 10.89 -1.76
CA GLY A 232 -4.26 12.31 -1.92
C GLY A 232 -4.33 12.81 -3.36
N ILE A 233 -3.83 14.02 -3.53
CA ILE A 233 -3.72 14.73 -4.80
C ILE A 233 -2.25 15.05 -5.08
N LEU A 234 -1.88 15.01 -6.35
CA LEU A 234 -0.65 15.63 -6.86
C LEU A 234 -1.05 16.70 -7.87
N ASP A 235 -0.84 17.96 -7.50
CA ASP A 235 -0.97 19.11 -8.40
C ASP A 235 0.33 19.32 -9.17
N LEU A 236 0.32 18.99 -10.46
CA LEU A 236 1.48 19.14 -11.33
C LEU A 236 1.79 20.62 -11.55
N ASP A 237 3.08 20.97 -11.53
CA ASP A 237 3.59 22.33 -11.74
C ASP A 237 4.07 22.60 -13.16
N LYS A 238 4.04 21.57 -14.02
CA LYS A 238 4.44 21.62 -15.43
C LYS A 238 3.25 21.64 -16.39
N PRO A 239 3.36 22.26 -17.58
CA PRO A 239 2.32 22.23 -18.60
C PRO A 239 1.91 20.82 -18.99
N SER A 240 0.60 20.62 -19.23
CA SER A 240 0.04 19.31 -19.60
C SER A 240 0.73 18.64 -20.79
N VAL A 241 1.10 19.42 -21.81
CA VAL A 241 1.77 18.95 -23.03
C VAL A 241 3.20 18.47 -22.79
N GLU A 242 3.86 18.99 -21.76
CA GLU A 242 5.21 18.60 -21.37
C GLU A 242 5.18 17.27 -20.61
N ILE A 243 4.24 17.11 -19.69
CA ILE A 243 4.29 16.07 -18.66
C ILE A 243 3.36 14.86 -18.90
N LEU A 244 2.21 15.06 -19.54
CA LEU A 244 1.22 14.00 -19.76
C LEU A 244 1.40 13.28 -21.10
N THR A 245 0.87 12.07 -21.19
CA THR A 245 0.65 11.37 -22.46
C THR A 245 -0.41 12.08 -23.31
N SER A 246 -0.47 11.80 -24.61
CA SER A 246 -1.39 12.48 -25.54
C SER A 246 -2.88 12.28 -25.20
N ASN A 247 -3.23 11.12 -24.64
CA ASN A 247 -4.56 10.79 -24.12
C ASN A 247 -4.81 11.30 -22.68
N ARG A 248 -3.80 11.91 -22.05
CA ARG A 248 -3.82 12.47 -20.67
C ARG A 248 -4.15 11.48 -19.57
N ASP A 249 -3.98 10.19 -19.87
CA ASP A 249 -4.31 9.09 -18.97
C ASP A 249 -3.09 8.55 -18.23
N GLY A 250 -1.95 9.24 -18.35
CA GLY A 250 -0.72 8.91 -17.67
C GLY A 250 0.33 10.02 -17.82
N LEU A 251 1.46 9.82 -17.16
CA LEU A 251 2.66 10.65 -17.32
C LEU A 251 3.55 10.09 -18.42
N LYS A 252 4.32 10.96 -19.09
CA LYS A 252 5.45 10.51 -19.91
C LYS A 252 6.46 9.76 -19.03
N TYR A 253 7.23 8.88 -19.65
CA TYR A 253 8.06 7.89 -18.98
C TYR A 253 8.94 8.45 -17.84
N GLU A 254 9.67 9.54 -18.08
CA GLU A 254 10.57 10.15 -17.08
C GLU A 254 9.83 10.65 -15.81
N TYR A 255 8.63 11.20 -15.98
CA TYR A 255 7.81 11.71 -14.89
C TYR A 255 7.08 10.57 -14.16
N SER A 256 6.69 9.52 -14.89
CA SER A 256 6.13 8.30 -14.30
C SER A 256 7.13 7.63 -13.36
N GLN A 257 8.41 7.54 -13.74
CA GLN A 257 9.48 7.05 -12.86
C GLN A 257 9.61 7.90 -11.60
N THR A 258 9.57 9.23 -11.75
CA THR A 258 9.64 10.16 -10.61
C THR A 258 8.46 9.98 -9.66
N LEU A 259 7.23 9.85 -10.19
CA LEU A 259 6.03 9.60 -9.38
C LEU A 259 6.11 8.27 -8.62
N ASN A 260 6.59 7.20 -9.26
CA ASN A 260 6.75 5.91 -8.61
C ASN A 260 7.76 5.96 -7.45
N GLN A 261 8.87 6.69 -7.61
CA GLN A 261 9.84 6.91 -6.54
C GLN A 261 9.24 7.67 -5.36
N ILE A 262 8.47 8.73 -5.65
CA ILE A 262 7.76 9.51 -4.64
C ILE A 262 6.81 8.62 -3.83
N VAL A 263 5.95 7.86 -4.51
CA VAL A 263 4.98 6.97 -3.86
C VAL A 263 5.69 5.90 -3.02
N SER A 264 6.77 5.31 -3.56
CA SER A 264 7.57 4.33 -2.83
C SER A 264 8.13 4.91 -1.53
N VAL A 265 8.69 6.12 -1.56
CA VAL A 265 9.28 6.76 -0.37
C VAL A 265 8.20 7.11 0.65
N LEU A 266 7.08 7.68 0.21
CA LEU A 266 5.95 7.97 1.10
C LEU A 266 5.42 6.70 1.79
N SER A 267 5.27 5.60 1.05
CA SER A 267 4.82 4.32 1.60
C SER A 267 5.87 3.67 2.51
N GLN A 268 7.17 3.78 2.21
CA GLN A 268 8.25 3.22 3.04
C GLN A 268 8.43 4.00 4.34
N GLU A 269 8.54 5.33 4.28
CA GLU A 269 8.67 6.17 5.47
C GLU A 269 7.43 6.01 6.37
N ARG A 270 6.23 5.96 5.80
CA ARG A 270 5.02 5.74 6.60
C ARG A 270 5.00 4.38 7.27
N SER A 271 5.48 3.33 6.58
CA SER A 271 5.50 1.98 7.12
C SER A 271 6.56 1.80 8.19
N SER A 272 7.74 2.42 8.06
CA SER A 272 8.78 2.38 9.10
C SER A 272 8.36 3.08 10.39
N LEU A 273 7.37 3.98 10.31
CA LEU A 273 6.79 4.68 11.47
C LEU A 273 5.71 3.88 12.20
N LYS A 274 5.23 2.78 11.63
CA LYS A 274 4.42 1.82 12.37
C LYS A 274 5.35 1.13 13.35
N CYS A 275 5.24 1.43 14.64
CA CYS A 275 6.01 0.82 15.73
C CYS A 275 5.71 -0.69 15.90
N LYS A 276 6.03 -1.49 14.89
CA LYS A 276 5.92 -2.94 14.88
C LYS A 276 7.23 -3.56 15.31
N ASP A 277 7.14 -4.70 15.97
CA ASP A 277 8.27 -5.57 16.31
C ASP A 277 9.42 -4.87 17.06
N LEU A 278 9.09 -3.98 17.99
CA LEU A 278 10.08 -3.17 18.73
C LEU A 278 11.01 -4.03 19.61
N ILE A 279 10.51 -5.13 20.18
CA ILE A 279 11.25 -5.95 21.14
C ILE A 279 11.98 -7.07 20.38
N ASP A 280 13.32 -7.10 20.44
CA ASP A 280 14.16 -8.17 19.91
C ASP A 280 15.43 -8.33 20.77
N VAL A 281 15.24 -8.89 21.97
CA VAL A 281 16.23 -8.82 23.06
C VAL A 281 16.69 -10.20 23.49
N THR A 282 17.84 -10.26 24.16
CA THR A 282 18.36 -11.49 24.77
C THR A 282 18.68 -11.21 26.23
N PHE A 283 17.94 -11.85 27.14
CA PHE A 283 18.20 -11.80 28.57
C PHE A 283 19.40 -12.65 28.95
N ASN A 284 20.13 -12.20 29.98
CA ASN A 284 21.27 -12.92 30.56
C ASN A 284 22.25 -13.43 29.51
N ARG A 285 22.67 -12.53 28.61
CA ARG A 285 23.56 -12.87 27.50
C ARG A 285 24.90 -13.36 28.04
N MET A 286 25.28 -14.58 27.67
CA MET A 286 26.61 -15.13 27.96
C MET A 286 27.49 -14.98 26.72
N TYR A 287 28.59 -14.24 26.84
CA TYR A 287 29.54 -14.06 25.73
C TYR A 287 30.31 -15.34 25.46
N ASP A 288 30.22 -15.85 24.23
CA ASP A 288 31.14 -16.88 23.73
C ASP A 288 32.15 -16.22 22.78
N TYR A 289 33.36 -15.99 23.28
CA TYR A 289 34.43 -15.25 22.60
C TYR A 289 34.80 -15.86 21.23
N GLU A 290 34.62 -17.17 21.06
CA GLU A 290 34.93 -17.87 19.80
C GLU A 290 33.85 -17.68 18.72
N TYR A 291 32.58 -17.54 19.13
CA TYR A 291 31.45 -17.32 18.23
C TYR A 291 31.35 -15.87 17.73
N GLU A 292 31.67 -14.88 18.57
CA GLU A 292 31.70 -13.47 18.11
C GLU A 292 32.84 -13.20 17.13
N ARG A 293 33.93 -13.97 17.20
CA ARG A 293 35.07 -13.84 16.27
C ARG A 293 34.72 -14.31 14.85
N SER A 294 33.82 -15.26 14.67
CA SER A 294 33.30 -15.68 13.36
C SER A 294 32.24 -14.71 12.80
N LEU A 295 31.44 -14.10 13.68
CA LEU A 295 30.48 -13.04 13.34
C LEU A 295 31.13 -11.69 12.99
N SER A 296 32.29 -11.38 13.56
CA SER A 296 33.00 -10.11 13.28
C SER A 296 33.72 -10.11 11.93
N SER A 297 34.19 -11.27 11.45
CA SER A 297 34.73 -11.44 10.09
C SER A 297 33.68 -11.22 8.98
N SER A 298 32.39 -11.33 9.28
CA SER A 298 31.30 -11.08 8.31
C SER A 298 30.74 -9.64 8.37
N ARG A 299 31.15 -8.81 9.35
CA ARG A 299 30.66 -7.42 9.54
C ARG A 299 31.33 -6.36 8.64
N GLN A 300 32.38 -6.70 7.88
CA GLN A 300 33.09 -5.72 7.03
C GLN A 300 32.34 -5.30 5.74
N LEU A 301 31.13 -5.79 5.47
CA LEU A 301 30.41 -5.53 4.21
C LEU A 301 29.08 -4.77 4.30
N SER A 302 28.72 -4.18 5.45
CA SER A 302 27.54 -3.30 5.51
C SER A 302 27.85 -2.00 6.24
N GLY A 303 28.10 -0.94 5.46
CA GLY A 303 28.28 0.42 5.95
C GLY A 303 27.03 0.96 6.65
N GLY A 304 27.24 1.72 7.73
CA GLY A 304 26.20 2.41 8.48
C GLY A 304 26.78 3.14 9.68
N SER A 305 26.70 4.47 9.63
CA SER A 305 27.33 5.47 10.50
C SER A 305 27.15 5.23 12.01
N ALA A 306 28.21 5.52 12.76
CA ALA A 306 28.21 5.64 14.21
C ALA A 306 27.41 6.87 14.63
N TYR A 307 26.36 6.69 15.45
CA TYR A 307 25.86 7.56 16.54
C TYR A 307 24.45 7.08 16.94
N ALA A 308 24.36 6.12 17.86
CA ALA A 308 23.14 5.75 18.59
C ALA A 308 23.50 4.92 19.84
N GLY A 309 24.26 5.52 20.77
CA GLY A 309 24.65 4.87 22.02
C GLY A 309 23.62 5.14 23.12
N SER A 310 22.64 4.25 23.27
CA SER A 310 22.00 3.87 24.56
C SER A 310 20.87 2.83 24.35
N LEU A 311 20.24 2.78 23.17
CA LEU A 311 19.17 1.81 22.85
C LEU A 311 19.70 0.45 22.36
N SER A 312 20.94 0.42 21.85
CA SER A 312 21.55 -0.79 21.27
C SER A 312 21.91 -1.86 22.31
N GLU A 313 22.12 -1.49 23.58
CA GLU A 313 22.37 -2.46 24.66
C GLU A 313 21.10 -3.18 25.11
N VAL A 314 19.92 -2.57 24.94
CA VAL A 314 18.62 -3.17 25.32
C VAL A 314 18.00 -3.98 24.18
N GLY A 315 18.58 -4.01 22.98
CA GLY A 315 18.08 -4.82 21.85
C GLY A 315 16.74 -4.35 21.25
N ILE A 316 16.31 -3.12 21.54
CA ILE A 316 15.11 -2.55 20.92
C ILE A 316 15.46 -2.04 19.52
N LYS A 317 14.70 -2.47 18.51
CA LYS A 317 14.94 -2.03 17.13
C LYS A 317 14.61 -0.55 17.00
N GLY A 318 15.63 0.25 16.71
CA GLY A 318 15.45 1.62 16.25
C GLY A 318 14.83 1.64 14.85
N MET A 319 14.14 2.73 14.50
CA MET A 319 13.57 2.88 13.18
C MET A 319 14.68 2.91 12.12
N PRO A 320 14.63 2.08 11.08
CA PRO A 320 15.63 2.11 10.03
C PRO A 320 15.56 3.46 9.31
N LEU A 321 16.70 4.17 9.29
CA LEU A 321 16.95 5.21 8.30
C LEU A 321 17.46 4.49 7.05
N HIS A 322 16.67 4.52 5.98
CA HIS A 322 17.13 4.14 4.66
C HIS A 322 17.27 5.36 3.77
N GLY A 323 18.33 5.31 2.97
CA GLY A 323 18.94 6.41 2.27
C GLY A 323 18.39 6.66 0.87
N GLN A 324 18.85 7.77 0.32
CA GLN A 324 18.46 8.42 -0.93
C GLN A 324 17.00 8.89 -0.96
N ASN A 325 16.79 9.99 -0.23
CA ASN A 325 15.59 10.81 -0.36
C ASN A 325 15.53 11.40 -1.78
N PRO A 326 14.39 11.27 -2.49
CA PRO A 326 13.95 12.34 -3.38
C PRO A 326 13.96 13.63 -2.56
N ASP A 327 14.47 14.70 -3.13
CA ASP A 327 14.56 16.01 -2.48
C ASP A 327 13.15 16.54 -2.16
N PHE A 328 12.63 16.21 -0.98
CA PHE A 328 11.37 16.70 -0.44
C PHE A 328 11.68 17.88 0.47
N SER A 329 10.98 19.01 0.27
CA SER A 329 11.04 20.18 1.15
C SER A 329 10.34 19.86 2.49
N GLY A 330 11.02 19.11 3.36
CA GLY A 330 10.51 18.70 4.67
C GLY A 330 9.96 17.26 4.69
N ASN A 331 10.15 16.57 5.82
CA ASN A 331 9.65 15.21 6.01
C ASN A 331 8.15 15.28 6.42
N PRO A 332 7.20 14.78 5.60
CA PRO A 332 5.76 14.85 5.91
C PRO A 332 5.38 14.13 7.21
N PHE A 333 6.21 13.18 7.65
CA PHE A 333 5.97 12.34 8.79
C PHE A 333 6.79 12.74 10.03
N GLN A 334 7.41 13.92 10.07
CA GLN A 334 8.25 14.36 11.20
C GLN A 334 7.53 14.26 12.56
N LYS A 335 6.24 14.62 12.62
CA LYS A 335 5.42 14.50 13.84
C LYS A 335 5.19 13.04 14.26
N PHE A 336 5.05 12.14 13.29
CA PHE A 336 4.89 10.70 13.54
C PHE A 336 6.21 10.09 14.00
N LYS A 337 7.32 10.48 13.37
CA LYS A 337 8.66 10.10 13.79
C LYS A 337 8.93 10.47 15.24
N ALA A 338 8.69 11.73 15.63
CA ALA A 338 8.87 12.16 17.01
C ALA A 338 8.01 11.36 18.02
N ARG A 339 6.77 11.02 17.66
CA ARG A 339 5.90 10.17 18.49
C ARG A 339 6.40 8.74 18.61
N ALA A 340 6.89 8.19 17.50
CA ALA A 340 7.40 6.84 17.43
C ALA A 340 8.72 6.69 18.20
N ASP A 341 9.65 7.62 18.01
CA ASP A 341 10.91 7.71 18.77
C ASP A 341 10.60 7.79 20.29
N ALA A 342 9.66 8.65 20.70
CA ALA A 342 9.25 8.76 22.09
C ALA A 342 8.61 7.47 22.65
N LEU A 343 7.94 6.68 21.81
CA LEU A 343 7.41 5.37 22.22
C LEU A 343 8.55 4.36 22.40
N VAL A 344 9.49 4.30 21.46
CA VAL A 344 10.69 3.45 21.52
C VAL A 344 11.45 3.70 22.83
N ASP A 345 11.69 4.96 23.16
CA ASP A 345 12.37 5.36 24.39
C ASP A 345 11.61 4.92 25.65
N GLN A 346 10.28 5.08 25.67
CA GLN A 346 9.44 4.67 26.80
C GLN A 346 9.42 3.14 26.99
N VAL A 347 9.36 2.38 25.88
CA VAL A 347 9.41 0.92 25.92
C VAL A 347 10.78 0.47 26.41
N ALA A 348 11.88 1.04 25.89
CA ALA A 348 13.24 0.72 26.31
C ALA A 348 13.47 0.97 27.80
N LEU A 349 13.04 2.13 28.29
CA LEU A 349 13.19 2.50 29.71
C LEU A 349 12.46 1.53 30.64
N ARG A 350 11.26 1.07 30.27
CA ARG A 350 10.51 0.10 31.07
C ARG A 350 11.07 -1.30 30.94
N PHE A 351 11.39 -1.72 29.73
CA PHE A 351 11.93 -3.05 29.45
C PHE A 351 13.25 -3.28 30.18
N GLY A 352 14.10 -2.26 30.27
CA GLY A 352 15.35 -2.29 31.05
C GLY A 352 15.18 -2.43 32.57
N LYS A 353 13.95 -2.32 33.11
CA LYS A 353 13.65 -2.55 34.53
C LYS A 353 13.25 -3.99 34.86
N ILE A 354 13.06 -4.84 33.85
CA ILE A 354 12.77 -6.26 34.06
C ILE A 354 13.97 -6.90 34.73
N ASP A 355 13.75 -7.57 35.87
CA ASP A 355 14.78 -8.38 36.52
C ASP A 355 15.10 -9.60 35.65
N GLN A 356 16.18 -9.49 34.87
CA GLN A 356 16.60 -10.53 33.95
C GLN A 356 17.04 -11.79 34.69
N SER A 357 17.47 -11.71 35.95
CA SER A 357 17.96 -12.88 36.71
C SER A 357 16.89 -13.98 36.89
N GLN A 358 15.61 -13.63 36.72
CA GLN A 358 14.48 -14.57 36.76
C GLN A 358 14.35 -15.44 35.49
N TYR A 359 15.17 -15.20 34.47
CA TYR A 359 15.09 -15.86 33.15
C TYR A 359 16.31 -16.74 32.85
N PRO A 360 16.18 -17.73 31.95
CA PRO A 360 17.33 -18.52 31.49
C PRO A 360 18.44 -17.68 30.83
N ASN A 361 19.66 -18.22 30.81
CA ASN A 361 20.77 -17.61 30.08
C ASN A 361 20.50 -17.62 28.57
N ASN A 362 20.83 -16.53 27.89
CA ASN A 362 20.57 -16.31 26.46
C ASN A 362 19.08 -16.44 26.07
N PHE A 363 18.16 -16.15 26.99
CA PHE A 363 16.72 -16.27 26.72
C PHE A 363 16.24 -15.16 25.79
N LYS A 364 15.62 -15.52 24.67
CA LYS A 364 15.17 -14.57 23.65
C LYS A 364 13.79 -14.02 24.00
N VAL A 365 13.57 -12.73 23.81
CA VAL A 365 12.21 -12.16 23.85
C VAL A 365 12.00 -11.33 22.61
N LYS A 366 10.96 -11.64 21.85
CA LYS A 366 10.73 -11.04 20.53
C LYS A 366 9.25 -10.73 20.30
N THR A 367 8.98 -9.67 19.56
CA THR A 367 7.65 -9.32 19.04
C THR A 367 7.62 -9.58 17.53
N HIS A 368 6.51 -10.10 17.00
CA HIS A 368 6.38 -10.43 15.59
C HIS A 368 4.96 -10.18 15.06
N GLU A 369 4.87 -9.43 13.95
CA GLU A 369 3.62 -9.15 13.22
C GLU A 369 2.50 -8.60 14.10
N MET A 370 2.88 -7.83 15.13
CA MET A 370 1.91 -7.25 16.04
C MET A 370 1.11 -6.13 15.37
N ASN A 371 -0.21 -6.33 15.31
CA ASN A 371 -1.16 -5.30 14.89
C ASN A 371 -1.84 -4.72 16.14
N ALA A 372 -1.74 -3.40 16.32
CA ALA A 372 -2.35 -2.73 17.47
C ALA A 372 -2.80 -1.33 17.11
N GLU A 373 -4.09 -1.03 17.37
CA GLU A 373 -4.61 0.33 17.32
C GLU A 373 -3.91 1.24 18.34
N ASN A 374 -3.47 0.68 19.47
CA ASN A 374 -2.69 1.37 20.49
C ASN A 374 -1.38 0.61 20.83
N PRO A 375 -0.30 0.86 20.07
CA PRO A 375 0.99 0.20 20.26
C PRO A 375 1.55 0.38 21.68
N LYS A 376 1.41 1.58 22.26
CA LYS A 376 1.90 1.89 23.60
C LYS A 376 1.31 0.98 24.66
N LYS A 377 -0.02 0.82 24.66
CA LYS A 377 -0.73 -0.04 25.61
C LYS A 377 -0.24 -1.48 25.49
N LYS A 378 -0.17 -2.01 24.27
CA LYS A 378 0.19 -3.41 24.01
C LYS A 378 1.63 -3.75 24.44
N TYR A 379 2.61 -2.91 24.13
CA TYR A 379 3.98 -3.12 24.61
C TYR A 379 4.09 -3.03 26.13
N PHE A 380 3.30 -2.17 26.78
CA PHE A 380 3.29 -2.09 28.24
C PHE A 380 2.63 -3.30 28.91
N GLU A 381 1.63 -3.90 28.26
CA GLU A 381 1.04 -5.18 28.69
C GLU A 381 2.04 -6.32 28.56
N ILE A 382 2.79 -6.40 27.46
CA ILE A 382 3.89 -7.37 27.29
C ILE A 382 4.91 -7.26 28.42
N ILE A 383 5.38 -6.05 28.72
CA ILE A 383 6.35 -5.82 29.79
C ILE A 383 5.80 -6.29 31.13
N ARG A 384 4.52 -5.98 31.43
CA ARG A 384 3.86 -6.45 32.66
C ARG A 384 3.74 -7.98 32.71
N LEU A 385 3.44 -8.63 31.58
CA LEU A 385 3.39 -10.09 31.51
C LEU A 385 4.74 -10.71 31.87
N LEU A 386 5.85 -10.15 31.38
CA LEU A 386 7.22 -10.60 31.70
C LEU A 386 7.59 -10.41 33.19
N GLU A 387 6.89 -9.56 33.92
CA GLU A 387 7.11 -9.37 35.37
C GLU A 387 6.34 -10.40 36.22
N LEU A 388 5.42 -11.16 35.64
CA LEU A 388 4.62 -12.14 36.38
C LEU A 388 5.43 -13.40 36.71
N LYS A 389 5.42 -13.80 37.99
CA LYS A 389 6.09 -15.05 38.45
C LYS A 389 5.66 -16.29 37.65
N ARG A 390 4.38 -16.38 37.26
CA ARG A 390 3.89 -17.50 36.44
C ARG A 390 4.58 -17.56 35.06
N VAL A 391 4.83 -16.40 34.45
CA VAL A 391 5.49 -16.28 33.14
C VAL A 391 6.98 -16.60 33.26
N GLN A 392 7.62 -16.17 34.35
CA GLN A 392 9.02 -16.51 34.63
C GLN A 392 9.22 -18.02 34.88
N LYS A 393 8.30 -18.66 35.62
CA LYS A 393 8.28 -20.13 35.78
C LYS A 393 8.05 -20.86 34.44
N LEU A 394 7.18 -20.33 33.59
CA LEU A 394 6.95 -20.86 32.25
C LEU A 394 8.22 -20.75 31.39
N ALA A 395 8.98 -19.65 31.48
CA ALA A 395 10.23 -19.48 30.73
C ALA A 395 11.24 -20.61 31.02
N TRP A 396 11.40 -20.97 32.30
CA TRP A 396 12.25 -22.10 32.70
C TRP A 396 11.67 -23.45 32.32
N THR A 397 10.36 -23.64 32.45
CA THR A 397 9.67 -24.86 32.02
C THR A 397 9.88 -25.11 30.53
N TRP A 398 9.62 -24.08 29.71
CA TRP A 398 9.89 -24.07 28.27
C TRP A 398 11.35 -24.39 27.95
N PHE A 399 12.28 -23.72 28.64
CA PHE A 399 13.71 -23.97 28.47
C PHE A 399 14.09 -25.43 28.71
N PHE A 400 13.63 -26.04 29.80
CA PHE A 400 13.94 -27.44 30.12
C PHE A 400 13.28 -28.44 29.18
N ILE A 401 12.06 -28.18 28.72
CA ILE A 401 11.40 -29.03 27.72
C ILE A 401 12.23 -29.03 26.43
N ILE A 402 12.56 -27.85 25.90
CA ILE A 402 13.33 -27.73 24.66
C ILE A 402 14.72 -28.34 24.84
N GLU A 403 15.39 -28.12 25.98
CA GLU A 403 16.67 -28.74 26.29
C GLU A 403 16.61 -30.27 26.19
N GLU A 404 15.60 -30.91 26.78
CA GLU A 404 15.48 -32.37 26.73
C GLU A 404 15.10 -32.90 25.34
N ILE A 405 14.31 -32.16 24.56
CA ILE A 405 14.04 -32.47 23.16
C ILE A 405 15.33 -32.41 22.34
N LEU A 406 16.16 -31.39 22.53
CA LEU A 406 17.43 -31.20 21.81
C LEU A 406 18.55 -32.17 22.25
N LYS A 407 18.30 -33.03 23.24
CA LYS A 407 19.19 -34.13 23.67
C LYS A 407 18.70 -35.51 23.20
N THR A 408 17.73 -35.55 22.30
CA THR A 408 17.23 -36.80 21.72
C THR A 408 18.14 -37.30 20.59
N GLU A 409 18.08 -38.60 20.28
CA GLU A 409 18.78 -39.19 19.12
C GLU A 409 18.36 -38.50 17.80
N TRP A 410 17.09 -38.08 17.70
CA TRP A 410 16.60 -37.30 16.56
C TRP A 410 17.36 -35.99 16.38
N ALA A 411 17.71 -35.30 17.48
CA ALA A 411 18.47 -34.05 17.39
C ALA A 411 19.88 -34.29 16.80
N GLU A 412 20.53 -35.38 17.21
CA GLU A 412 21.86 -35.76 16.72
C GLU A 412 21.84 -36.03 15.21
N THR A 413 20.83 -36.75 14.70
CA THR A 413 20.69 -37.02 13.26
C THR A 413 20.44 -35.74 12.45
N HIS A 414 19.95 -34.68 13.09
CA HIS A 414 19.67 -33.37 12.48
C HIS A 414 20.79 -32.35 12.66
N SER A 415 22.02 -32.82 12.93
CA SER A 415 23.21 -31.99 13.11
C SER A 415 23.11 -31.01 14.28
N ILE A 416 22.32 -31.35 15.30
CA ILE A 416 22.25 -30.58 16.54
C ILE A 416 23.31 -31.11 17.50
N LYS A 417 24.16 -30.21 17.99
CA LYS A 417 25.26 -30.52 18.90
C LYS A 417 25.27 -29.57 20.08
N TRP A 418 25.62 -30.10 21.24
CA TRP A 418 25.85 -29.31 22.44
C TRP A 418 27.31 -28.88 22.49
N VAL A 419 27.53 -27.57 22.45
CA VAL A 419 28.85 -26.97 22.63
C VAL A 419 28.83 -26.23 23.96
N LYS A 420 29.64 -26.70 24.93
CA LYS A 420 29.58 -26.25 26.34
C LYS A 420 28.14 -26.45 26.87
N ASN A 421 27.40 -25.37 27.07
CA ASN A 421 26.04 -25.36 27.62
C ASN A 421 24.99 -24.82 26.61
N ARG A 422 25.28 -24.86 25.30
CA ARG A 422 24.39 -24.32 24.27
C ARG A 422 24.23 -25.30 23.12
N ALA A 423 22.98 -25.52 22.70
CA ALA A 423 22.68 -26.28 21.50
C ALA A 423 22.99 -25.44 20.25
N THR A 424 23.59 -26.08 19.25
CA THR A 424 23.96 -25.48 17.96
C THR A 424 23.52 -26.40 16.84
N ARG A 425 23.19 -25.83 15.68
CA ARG A 425 22.90 -26.54 14.43
C ARG A 425 23.63 -25.86 13.30
N PHE A 426 24.47 -26.62 12.58
CA PHE A 426 25.36 -26.07 11.54
C PHE A 426 26.16 -24.86 12.06
N ASP A 427 26.74 -25.00 13.25
CA ASP A 427 27.54 -23.98 13.95
C ASP A 427 26.80 -22.68 14.31
N MET A 428 25.48 -22.62 14.07
CA MET A 428 24.62 -21.53 14.53
C MET A 428 23.91 -21.94 15.83
N PRO A 429 23.79 -21.05 16.82
CA PRO A 429 23.13 -21.37 18.07
C PRO A 429 21.63 -21.55 17.90
N ILE A 430 21.05 -22.38 18.77
CA ILE A 430 19.62 -22.48 18.98
C ILE A 430 19.31 -21.68 20.25
N ASN A 431 18.53 -20.63 20.10
CA ASN A 431 18.04 -19.76 21.16
C ASN A 431 16.63 -20.18 21.54
N ILE A 432 16.32 -20.06 22.83
CA ILE A 432 15.03 -20.44 23.40
C ILE A 432 14.41 -19.19 24.01
N GLY A 433 13.11 -18.99 23.85
CA GLY A 433 12.53 -17.71 24.25
C GLY A 433 11.02 -17.58 24.18
N PHE A 434 10.58 -16.33 24.31
CA PHE A 434 9.20 -15.92 24.08
C PHE A 434 9.07 -15.15 22.78
N ILE A 435 7.93 -15.36 22.12
CA ILE A 435 7.43 -14.52 21.04
C ILE A 435 6.12 -13.87 21.51
N PHE A 436 5.86 -12.65 21.06
CA PHE A 436 4.56 -11.99 21.20
C PHE A 436 4.05 -11.68 19.80
N SER A 437 3.04 -12.42 19.37
CA SER A 437 2.42 -12.34 18.06
C SER A 437 0.90 -12.48 18.18
N ASP A 438 0.18 -11.95 17.20
CA ASP A 438 -1.27 -12.10 17.11
C ASP A 438 -1.70 -13.38 16.37
N GLU A 439 -0.75 -14.08 15.73
CA GLU A 439 -1.06 -15.09 14.71
C GLU A 439 -0.52 -16.50 15.02
N ALA A 440 0.25 -16.68 16.10
CA ALA A 440 0.92 -17.96 16.35
C ALA A 440 1.03 -18.31 17.85
N ASN A 441 0.86 -19.59 18.20
CA ASN A 441 1.02 -20.11 19.58
C ASN A 441 2.49 -20.38 19.96
N GLY A 442 3.32 -20.62 18.95
CA GLY A 442 4.77 -20.76 19.03
C GLY A 442 5.37 -20.31 17.70
N LEU A 443 6.68 -20.12 17.65
CA LEU A 443 7.34 -19.79 16.40
C LEU A 443 8.81 -20.20 16.38
N LYS A 444 9.17 -21.03 15.39
CA LYS A 444 10.55 -21.17 14.95
C LYS A 444 10.92 -20.07 13.97
N VAL A 445 11.92 -19.26 14.33
CA VAL A 445 12.50 -18.24 13.45
C VAL A 445 13.98 -18.51 13.22
N ARG A 446 14.50 -18.14 12.05
CA ARG A 446 15.94 -18.08 11.79
C ARG A 446 16.32 -16.66 11.40
N ASP A 447 17.34 -16.11 12.06
CA ASP A 447 17.95 -14.85 11.67
C ASP A 447 19.48 -14.93 11.80
N LYS A 448 20.16 -13.78 11.71
CA LYS A 448 21.62 -13.67 11.82
C LYS A 448 22.18 -14.16 13.16
N ASP A 449 21.38 -14.16 14.22
CA ASP A 449 21.81 -14.54 15.56
C ASP A 449 21.57 -16.03 15.86
N GLY A 450 20.97 -16.78 14.93
CA GLY A 450 20.78 -18.23 15.02
C GLY A 450 19.37 -18.70 14.70
N TYR A 451 19.08 -19.92 15.14
CA TYR A 451 17.73 -20.47 15.19
C TYR A 451 17.09 -20.06 16.51
N HIS A 452 15.80 -19.75 16.52
CA HIS A 452 15.04 -19.35 17.70
C HIS A 452 13.81 -20.22 17.82
N ILE A 453 13.62 -20.87 18.97
CA ILE A 453 12.45 -21.67 19.31
C ILE A 453 11.67 -20.94 20.39
N LEU A 454 10.55 -20.33 19.99
CA LEU A 454 9.84 -19.36 20.80
C LEU A 454 8.42 -19.84 21.10
N ILE A 455 7.93 -19.61 22.32
CA ILE A 455 6.53 -19.84 22.69
C ILE A 455 5.79 -18.51 22.87
N ASN A 456 4.53 -18.44 22.43
CA ASN A 456 3.71 -17.25 22.59
C ASN A 456 2.92 -17.26 23.90
N VAL A 457 3.53 -16.72 24.95
CA VAL A 457 2.91 -16.68 26.28
C VAL A 457 1.61 -15.86 26.34
N ALA A 458 1.41 -14.91 25.42
CA ALA A 458 0.18 -14.10 25.40
C ALA A 458 -1.01 -14.86 24.78
N SER A 459 -0.74 -15.92 24.01
CA SER A 459 -1.77 -16.79 23.42
C SER A 459 -2.22 -17.94 24.34
N LEU A 460 -1.47 -18.19 25.42
CA LEU A 460 -1.79 -19.22 26.39
C LEU A 460 -2.88 -18.70 27.33
N ASP A 461 -4.04 -19.36 27.34
CA ASP A 461 -5.06 -19.15 28.35
C ASP A 461 -4.65 -19.80 29.69
N ASP A 462 -5.48 -19.63 30.73
CA ASP A 462 -5.21 -20.20 32.05
C ASP A 462 -5.42 -21.74 32.10
N ASP A 463 -5.92 -22.37 31.03
CA ASP A 463 -6.28 -23.80 30.96
C ASP A 463 -5.20 -24.68 30.31
N TYR A 464 -4.12 -24.08 29.75
CA TYR A 464 -3.00 -24.84 29.18
C TYR A 464 -2.33 -25.75 30.22
N ASP A 465 -2.17 -27.02 29.87
CA ASP A 465 -1.44 -27.99 30.68
C ASP A 465 -0.01 -28.24 30.17
N PHE A 466 0.72 -29.12 30.87
CA PHE A 466 2.09 -29.45 30.50
C PHE A 466 2.21 -30.15 29.14
N GLU A 467 1.25 -30.99 28.78
CA GLU A 467 1.25 -31.71 27.51
C GLU A 467 1.00 -30.75 26.34
N ASP A 468 0.14 -29.74 26.52
CA ASP A 468 -0.07 -28.69 25.50
C ASP A 468 1.23 -27.92 25.22
N ILE A 469 1.96 -27.54 26.27
CA ILE A 469 3.27 -26.87 26.12
C ILE A 469 4.29 -27.79 25.43
N LEU A 470 4.27 -29.08 25.78
CA LEU A 470 5.14 -30.08 25.15
C LEU A 470 4.81 -30.31 23.67
N ASP A 471 3.54 -30.24 23.30
CA ASP A 471 3.09 -30.34 21.92
C ASP A 471 3.56 -29.15 21.09
N ILE A 472 3.42 -27.91 21.62
CA ILE A 472 3.98 -26.72 20.98
C ILE A 472 5.49 -26.85 20.84
N ALA A 473 6.20 -27.28 21.90
CA ALA A 473 7.64 -27.47 21.87
C ALA A 473 8.07 -28.45 20.77
N THR A 474 7.38 -29.58 20.67
CA THR A 474 7.66 -30.61 19.68
C THR A 474 7.40 -30.09 18.26
N HIS A 475 6.28 -29.39 18.06
CA HIS A 475 5.93 -28.76 16.79
C HIS A 475 7.02 -27.78 16.34
N GLU A 476 7.40 -26.82 17.19
CA GLU A 476 8.39 -25.80 16.82
C GLU A 476 9.80 -26.37 16.60
N VAL A 477 10.20 -27.38 17.39
CA VAL A 477 11.50 -28.05 17.18
C VAL A 477 11.51 -28.84 15.87
N THR A 478 10.40 -29.45 15.48
CA THR A 478 10.28 -30.16 14.19
C THR A 478 10.58 -29.23 13.02
N HIS A 479 10.24 -27.94 13.15
CA HIS A 479 10.55 -26.96 12.11
C HIS A 479 12.06 -26.75 11.87
N LEU A 480 12.94 -27.20 12.78
CA LEU A 480 14.38 -27.24 12.50
C LEU A 480 14.71 -28.19 11.33
N ALA A 481 13.97 -29.29 11.17
CA ALA A 481 14.14 -30.22 10.07
C ALA A 481 13.36 -29.79 8.81
N VAL A 482 12.09 -29.39 8.97
CA VAL A 482 11.18 -29.11 7.84
C VAL A 482 10.49 -27.75 8.00
N SER A 483 10.61 -26.86 7.01
CA SER A 483 10.07 -25.49 7.13
C SER A 483 8.55 -25.38 6.99
N ASN A 484 7.89 -26.30 6.28
CA ASN A 484 6.48 -26.20 5.91
C ASN A 484 5.68 -27.40 6.43
N HIS A 485 4.37 -27.23 6.67
CA HIS A 485 3.44 -28.29 7.07
C HIS A 485 3.15 -29.28 5.92
N SER A 486 4.12 -30.11 5.58
CA SER A 486 4.03 -31.17 4.57
C SER A 486 3.91 -32.55 5.21
N GLU A 487 3.69 -33.60 4.41
CA GLU A 487 3.79 -34.99 4.88
C GLU A 487 5.15 -35.31 5.52
N GLY A 488 6.22 -34.65 5.03
CA GLY A 488 7.54 -34.70 5.63
C GLY A 488 7.57 -34.13 7.05
N PHE A 489 6.81 -33.06 7.32
CA PHE A 489 6.69 -32.51 8.67
C PHE A 489 6.03 -33.50 9.62
N CYS A 490 4.91 -34.12 9.23
CA CYS A 490 4.23 -35.12 10.06
C CYS A 490 5.13 -36.34 10.35
N SER A 491 5.94 -36.75 9.36
CA SER A 491 6.88 -37.85 9.52
C SER A 491 8.00 -37.50 10.51
N GLU A 492 8.59 -36.31 10.39
CA GLU A 492 9.63 -35.81 11.30
C GLU A 492 9.11 -35.56 12.71
N GLU A 493 7.92 -34.97 12.86
CA GLU A 493 7.30 -34.76 14.17
C GLU A 493 7.06 -36.11 14.87
N MET A 494 6.57 -37.11 14.14
CA MET A 494 6.38 -38.45 14.69
C MET A 494 7.72 -39.10 15.07
N ALA A 495 8.79 -38.90 14.28
CA ALA A 495 10.12 -39.40 14.60
C ALA A 495 10.69 -38.74 15.87
N LEU A 496 10.56 -37.41 15.99
CA LEU A 496 10.94 -36.64 17.16
C LEU A 496 10.19 -37.12 18.40
N ARG A 497 8.86 -37.24 18.34
CA ARG A 497 8.03 -37.75 19.44
C ARG A 497 8.45 -39.16 19.88
N LYS A 498 8.77 -40.05 18.94
CA LYS A 498 9.28 -41.40 19.24
C LYS A 498 10.64 -41.34 19.94
N SER A 499 11.55 -40.48 19.46
CA SER A 499 12.87 -40.30 20.05
C SER A 499 12.78 -39.74 21.47
N LEU A 500 11.92 -38.74 21.69
CA LEU A 500 11.67 -38.17 23.01
C LEU A 500 11.11 -39.21 23.98
N ARG A 501 10.10 -39.99 23.58
CA ARG A 501 9.50 -41.03 24.44
C ARG A 501 10.49 -42.13 24.85
N LYS A 502 11.47 -42.43 24.00
CA LYS A 502 12.57 -43.37 24.33
C LYS A 502 13.51 -42.79 25.38
N ARG A 503 13.72 -41.47 25.35
CA ARG A 503 14.58 -40.74 26.29
C ARG A 503 13.91 -40.51 27.64
N ILE A 504 12.70 -39.93 27.64
CA ILE A 504 11.97 -39.55 28.84
C ILE A 504 10.46 -39.57 28.58
N LYS A 505 9.68 -40.13 29.51
CA LYS A 505 8.21 -40.09 29.42
C LYS A 505 7.69 -38.70 29.81
N ALA A 506 6.58 -38.25 29.23
CA ALA A 506 6.04 -36.91 29.48
C ALA A 506 5.84 -36.60 30.98
N ARG A 507 5.21 -37.50 31.76
CA ARG A 507 5.08 -37.35 33.23
C ARG A 507 6.42 -37.26 33.98
N GLN A 508 7.48 -37.90 33.47
CA GLN A 508 8.81 -37.81 34.07
C GLN A 508 9.47 -36.48 33.73
N LEU A 509 9.28 -35.98 32.50
CA LEU A 509 9.74 -34.67 32.07
C LEU A 509 9.03 -33.56 32.84
N GLU A 510 7.70 -33.66 33.01
CA GLU A 510 6.91 -32.75 33.82
C GLU A 510 7.46 -32.65 35.25
N ARG A 511 7.70 -33.80 35.90
CA ARG A 511 8.29 -33.84 37.25
C ARG A 511 9.67 -33.20 37.28
N LEU A 512 10.52 -33.51 36.30
CA LEU A 512 11.87 -32.93 36.19
C LEU A 512 11.81 -31.40 36.05
N CYS A 513 10.92 -30.89 35.20
CA CYS A 513 10.70 -29.45 35.02
C CYS A 513 10.22 -28.80 36.32
N LEU A 514 9.24 -29.41 37.01
CA LEU A 514 8.72 -28.89 38.28
C LEU A 514 9.79 -28.87 39.38
N GLU A 515 10.62 -29.91 39.48
CA GLU A 515 11.73 -29.98 40.43
C GLU A 515 12.76 -28.89 40.16
N LYS A 516 13.26 -28.79 38.92
CA LYS A 516 14.25 -27.76 38.52
C LYS A 516 13.72 -26.33 38.69
N VAL A 517 12.45 -26.09 38.38
CA VAL A 517 11.85 -24.75 38.56
C VAL A 517 11.73 -24.40 40.05
N ARG A 518 11.45 -25.36 40.93
CA ARG A 518 11.43 -25.15 42.39
C ARG A 518 12.82 -24.88 42.99
N GLU A 519 13.89 -25.34 42.34
CA GLU A 519 15.26 -25.02 42.78
C GLU A 519 15.65 -23.57 42.47
N ILE A 520 14.97 -22.94 41.51
CA ILE A 520 15.24 -21.57 41.05
C ILE A 520 14.39 -20.54 41.81
N PHE A 521 13.13 -20.86 42.13
CA PHE A 521 12.15 -19.98 42.80
C PHE A 521 11.75 -20.49 44.17
#